data_AF-A0AAV2R2M6-F1
#
_entry.id   AF-A0AAV2R2M6-F1
#
_cell.length_a   1.000
_cell.length_b   1.000
_cell.length_c   1.000
_cell.angle_alpha   90.00
_cell.angle_beta   90.00
_cell.angle_gamma   90.00
#
_symmetry.space_group_name_H-M   'P 1'
#
loop_
_entity.id
_entity.type
_entity.pdbx_description
1 polymer ?
#
loop_
_entity_poly.entity_id
_entity_poly.type
_entity_poly.pdbx_seq_one_letter_code
_entity_poly.pdbx_strand_id
1 'polypeptide(L)'
;RRVQQFMDLTSANSCHGTYRTVKFNSLYDKGLPGERLRCNHYINNSGATNSRALYELENVADSPWTEGIVYGLEKSSAGFAIFTRTKPASTLGWSGIGHLIAGLPELRAAIEKYNIKDIVISNCVNSGSD
;
A
#
# COMPACT_ATOMS: atom_id res chain seq x y z
N ARG A 1 12.44 1.36 9.07
CA ARG A 1 12.76 1.65 7.64
C ARG A 1 11.56 1.52 6.70
N ARG A 2 10.65 0.53 6.86
CA ARG A 2 9.45 0.41 6.01
C ARG A 2 8.50 1.61 6.08
N VAL A 3 8.22 2.09 7.29
CA VAL A 3 7.42 3.31 7.50
C VAL A 3 8.07 4.49 6.77
N GLN A 4 9.36 4.73 7.01
CA GLN A 4 10.11 5.81 6.34
C GLN A 4 10.00 5.73 4.81
N GLN A 5 10.25 4.57 4.20
CA GLN A 5 10.10 4.37 2.76
C GLN A 5 8.71 4.75 2.24
N PHE A 6 7.66 4.35 2.96
CA PHE A 6 6.29 4.72 2.60
C PHE A 6 6.06 6.23 2.70
N MET A 7 6.59 6.86 3.76
CA MET A 7 6.53 8.31 3.96
C MET A 7 7.30 9.07 2.87
N ASP A 8 8.46 8.58 2.45
CA ASP A 8 9.23 9.20 1.37
C ASP A 8 8.45 9.12 0.05
N LEU A 9 7.92 7.96 -0.33
CA LEU A 9 7.18 7.81 -1.59
C LEU A 9 5.80 8.48 -1.59
N THR A 10 5.29 8.89 -0.43
CA THR A 10 4.09 9.75 -0.32
C THR A 10 4.42 11.24 -0.21
N SER A 11 5.68 11.60 -0.03
CA SER A 11 6.13 12.99 0.01
C SER A 11 6.19 13.60 -1.39
N ALA A 12 5.81 14.88 -1.50
CA ALA A 12 5.84 15.61 -2.77
C ALA A 12 7.26 15.82 -3.33
N ASN A 13 8.29 15.82 -2.46
CA ASN A 13 9.66 16.20 -2.79
C ASN A 13 10.66 15.05 -2.60
N SER A 14 10.22 13.81 -2.75
CA SER A 14 11.11 12.65 -2.59
C SER A 14 12.15 12.57 -3.70
N CYS A 15 13.41 12.38 -3.31
CA CYS A 15 14.51 12.13 -4.23
C CYS A 15 14.43 10.73 -4.88
N HIS A 16 13.49 9.88 -4.45
CA HIS A 16 13.33 8.52 -4.93
C HIS A 16 12.18 8.34 -5.93
N GLY A 17 11.14 9.18 -5.84
CA GLY A 17 9.93 9.05 -6.65
C GLY A 17 8.65 9.21 -5.83
N THR A 18 7.52 8.79 -6.39
CA THR A 18 6.20 8.99 -5.78
C THR A 18 5.23 7.84 -6.08
N TYR A 19 4.25 7.63 -5.20
CA TYR A 19 3.06 6.84 -5.49
C TYR A 19 2.01 7.58 -6.31
N ARG A 20 2.16 8.89 -6.55
CA ARG A 20 1.24 9.65 -7.40
C ARG A 20 1.19 9.04 -8.80
N THR A 21 0.01 8.99 -9.37
CA THR A 21 -0.34 8.38 -10.68
C THR A 21 -0.20 6.86 -10.75
N VAL A 22 0.21 6.20 -9.65
CA VAL A 22 0.32 4.74 -9.63
C VAL A 22 -1.06 4.11 -9.53
N LYS A 23 -1.25 3.02 -10.26
CA LYS A 23 -2.44 2.19 -10.23
C LYS A 23 -2.33 1.09 -9.19
N PHE A 24 -3.41 0.78 -8.51
CA PHE A 24 -3.51 -0.51 -7.82
C PHE A 24 -3.51 -1.63 -8.86
N ASN A 25 -2.76 -2.69 -8.62
CA ASN A 25 -2.45 -3.68 -9.65
C ASN A 25 -2.93 -5.10 -9.31
N SER A 26 -3.40 -5.31 -8.07
CA SER A 26 -4.03 -6.56 -7.66
C SER A 26 -5.10 -6.26 -6.63
N LEU A 27 -6.26 -6.86 -6.87
CA LEU A 27 -7.24 -7.17 -5.86
C LEU A 27 -7.04 -8.61 -5.44
N TYR A 28 -7.16 -8.91 -4.15
CA TYR A 28 -7.12 -10.27 -3.65
C TYR A 28 -8.49 -10.64 -3.11
N ASP A 29 -9.08 -11.69 -3.70
CA ASP A 29 -10.46 -12.14 -3.48
C ASP A 29 -10.52 -13.63 -3.07
N LYS A 30 -9.56 -14.15 -2.27
CA LYS A 30 -9.62 -15.57 -1.84
C LYS A 30 -10.45 -15.74 -0.57
N GLY A 31 -11.76 -15.77 -0.78
CA GLY A 31 -12.76 -16.15 0.22
C GLY A 31 -13.77 -15.05 0.48
N LEU A 32 -13.34 -13.79 0.43
CA LEU A 32 -14.19 -12.62 0.46
C LEU A 32 -13.81 -11.70 -0.72
N PRO A 33 -14.77 -11.17 -1.49
CA PRO A 33 -14.46 -10.16 -2.50
C PRO A 33 -13.95 -8.87 -1.85
N GLY A 34 -12.87 -8.32 -2.40
CA GLY A 34 -12.23 -7.12 -1.95
C GLY A 34 -11.61 -7.25 -0.57
N GLU A 35 -10.78 -8.27 -0.31
CA GLU A 35 -10.10 -8.39 0.99
C GLU A 35 -8.90 -7.45 1.11
N ARG A 36 -8.22 -7.21 -0.01
CA ARG A 36 -6.97 -6.45 -0.04
C ARG A 36 -6.69 -5.85 -1.40
N LEU A 37 -6.30 -4.58 -1.42
CA LEU A 37 -5.68 -3.93 -2.57
C LEU A 37 -4.16 -3.93 -2.41
N ARG A 38 -3.45 -4.12 -3.53
CA ARG A 38 -1.99 -3.97 -3.58
C ARG A 38 -1.56 -2.89 -4.56
N CYS A 39 -0.54 -2.15 -4.15
CA CYS A 39 0.21 -1.23 -4.98
C CYS A 39 1.67 -1.68 -4.96
N ASN A 40 2.12 -2.42 -5.98
CA ASN A 40 3.48 -2.99 -5.98
C ASN A 40 4.55 -2.02 -6.50
N HIS A 41 4.16 -0.86 -7.03
CA HIS A 41 5.07 0.03 -7.76
C HIS A 41 5.00 1.47 -7.26
N TYR A 42 6.00 2.25 -7.67
CA TYR A 42 6.05 3.71 -7.60
C TYR A 42 6.60 4.24 -8.94
N ILE A 43 6.42 5.53 -9.19
CA ILE A 43 7.04 6.22 -10.33
C ILE A 43 8.30 6.92 -9.82
N ASN A 44 9.47 6.58 -10.36
CA ASN A 44 10.72 7.23 -9.99
C ASN A 44 10.85 8.64 -10.61
N ASN A 45 11.91 9.36 -10.27
CA ASN A 45 12.13 10.72 -10.78
C ASN A 45 12.42 10.81 -12.29
N SER A 46 12.65 9.69 -12.97
CA SER A 46 12.74 9.64 -14.44
C SER A 46 11.40 9.31 -15.11
N GLY A 47 10.30 9.20 -14.34
CA GLY A 47 8.98 8.82 -14.85
C GLY A 47 8.79 7.32 -15.09
N ALA A 48 9.76 6.49 -14.71
CA ALA A 48 9.71 5.04 -14.91
C ALA A 48 9.05 4.33 -13.73
N THR A 49 8.27 3.29 -14.03
CA THR A 49 7.71 2.38 -13.03
C THR A 49 8.81 1.58 -12.36
N ASN A 50 8.85 1.58 -11.03
CA ASN A 50 9.79 0.81 -10.22
C ASN A 50 9.07 0.12 -9.06
N SER A 51 9.61 -0.98 -8.54
CA SER A 51 9.07 -1.72 -7.39
C SER A 51 10.09 -2.00 -6.31
N ARG A 52 11.38 -1.71 -6.55
CA ARG A 52 12.45 -2.08 -5.62
C ARG A 52 12.38 -1.26 -4.35
N ALA A 53 12.65 -1.89 -3.21
CA ALA A 53 12.82 -1.22 -1.93
C ALA A 53 13.86 -0.09 -2.03
N LEU A 54 13.60 1.01 -1.32
CA LEU A 54 14.50 2.18 -1.25
C LEU A 54 15.65 1.95 -0.26
N TYR A 55 15.39 1.16 0.77
CA TYR A 55 16.32 0.85 1.84
C TYR A 55 16.47 -0.65 2.01
N GLU A 56 17.54 -1.09 2.65
CA GLU A 56 17.59 -2.46 3.18
C GLU A 56 16.49 -2.64 4.23
N LEU A 57 15.61 -3.61 3.98
CA LEU A 57 14.48 -3.95 4.84
C LEU A 57 14.76 -5.28 5.52
N GLU A 58 14.51 -5.34 6.82
CA GLU A 58 14.64 -6.57 7.59
C GLU A 58 13.51 -7.56 7.28
N ASN A 59 13.75 -8.82 7.63
CA ASN A 59 12.73 -9.85 7.65
C ASN A 59 11.60 -9.43 8.60
N VAL A 60 10.39 -9.79 8.21
CA VAL A 60 9.18 -9.23 8.78
C VAL A 60 8.57 -10.24 9.74
N ALA A 61 8.29 -9.81 10.97
CA ALA A 61 7.47 -10.59 11.89
C ALA A 61 6.06 -10.74 11.32
N ASP A 62 5.48 -11.91 11.55
CA ASP A 62 4.12 -12.23 11.13
C ASP A 62 3.13 -11.22 11.73
N SER A 63 2.49 -10.42 10.87
CA SER A 63 1.45 -9.48 11.30
C SER A 63 0.07 -10.11 11.07
N PRO A 64 -0.90 -9.90 12.00
CA PRO A 64 -2.25 -10.38 11.81
C PRO A 64 -2.89 -9.71 10.59
N TRP A 65 -3.79 -10.41 9.91
CA TRP A 65 -4.62 -9.85 8.84
C TRP A 65 -5.77 -9.04 9.43
N THR A 66 -5.62 -7.71 9.44
CA THR A 66 -6.57 -6.81 10.08
C THR A 66 -7.03 -5.73 9.11
N GLU A 67 -8.34 -5.50 9.11
CA GLU A 67 -8.97 -4.42 8.37
C GLU A 67 -8.42 -3.04 8.74
N GLY A 68 -8.30 -2.17 7.73
CA GLY A 68 -7.81 -0.81 7.90
C GLY A 68 -6.30 -0.70 8.07
N ILE A 69 -5.58 -1.79 8.31
CA ILE A 69 -4.12 -1.76 8.40
C ILE A 69 -3.50 -1.65 7.00
N VAL A 70 -2.48 -0.80 6.91
CA VAL A 70 -1.61 -0.67 5.74
C VAL A 70 -0.36 -1.49 6.01
N TYR A 71 -0.01 -2.39 5.10
CA TYR A 71 1.15 -3.26 5.22
C TYR A 71 2.18 -2.93 4.15
N GLY A 72 3.45 -2.89 4.54
CA GLY A 72 4.55 -2.94 3.57
C GLY A 72 4.69 -4.35 3.01
N LEU A 73 4.90 -4.49 1.70
CA LEU A 73 5.07 -5.79 1.04
C LEU A 73 6.40 -6.47 1.43
N GLU A 74 6.86 -7.45 0.66
CA GLU A 74 8.12 -8.17 0.89
C GLU A 74 9.37 -7.27 0.95
N LYS A 75 10.47 -7.78 1.51
CA LYS A 75 11.71 -7.01 1.80
C LYS A 75 12.39 -6.37 0.57
N SER A 76 12.15 -6.90 -0.62
CA SER A 76 12.67 -6.38 -1.87
C SER A 76 11.76 -5.32 -2.50
N SER A 77 10.58 -5.07 -1.92
CA SER A 77 9.55 -4.21 -2.52
C SER A 77 9.37 -2.89 -1.80
N ALA A 78 9.20 -1.83 -2.59
CA ALA A 78 8.70 -0.55 -2.13
C ALA A 78 7.20 -0.58 -1.84
N GLY A 79 6.46 -1.51 -2.44
CA GLY A 79 5.01 -1.48 -2.47
C GLY A 79 4.34 -1.73 -1.12
N PHE A 80 3.03 -1.50 -1.11
CA PHE A 80 2.19 -1.66 0.07
C PHE A 80 0.86 -2.33 -0.30
N ALA A 81 0.14 -2.74 0.74
CA ALA A 81 -1.22 -3.24 0.62
C ALA A 81 -2.13 -2.64 1.68
N ILE A 82 -3.38 -2.43 1.30
CA ILE A 82 -4.44 -1.96 2.19
C ILE A 82 -5.44 -3.11 2.34
N PHE A 83 -5.77 -3.42 3.58
CA PHE A 83 -6.68 -4.49 3.90
C PHE A 83 -8.06 -3.92 4.23
N THR A 84 -9.06 -4.40 3.52
CA THR A 84 -10.44 -3.87 3.59
C THR A 84 -11.39 -4.80 4.34
N ARG A 85 -10.87 -5.95 4.79
CA ARG A 85 -11.56 -6.95 5.62
C ARG A 85 -10.56 -7.62 6.58
N THR A 86 -11.04 -7.99 7.77
CA THR A 86 -10.28 -8.80 8.74
C THR A 86 -10.42 -10.28 8.40
N LYS A 87 -9.32 -11.04 8.48
CA LYS A 87 -9.33 -12.51 8.32
C LYS A 87 -8.83 -13.17 9.61
N PRO A 88 -9.72 -13.77 10.41
CA PRO A 88 -9.33 -14.39 11.68
C PRO A 88 -8.25 -15.45 11.50
N ALA A 89 -7.35 -15.55 12.49
CA ALA A 89 -6.28 -16.55 12.55
C ALA A 89 -5.34 -16.63 11.32
N SER A 90 -5.31 -15.59 10.50
CA SER A 90 -4.38 -15.48 9.36
C SER A 90 -3.27 -14.48 9.69
N THR A 91 -2.02 -14.93 9.61
CA THR A 91 -0.85 -14.06 9.65
C THR A 91 -0.28 -13.87 8.25
N LEU A 92 0.48 -12.79 8.09
CA LEU A 92 1.16 -12.44 6.86
C LEU A 92 2.62 -12.17 7.20
N GLY A 93 3.55 -12.63 6.38
CA GLY A 93 4.98 -12.29 6.49
C GLY A 93 5.30 -10.84 6.08
N TRP A 94 4.41 -9.90 6.42
CA TRP A 94 4.46 -8.48 6.06
C TRP A 94 4.29 -7.62 7.33
N SER A 95 4.89 -6.44 7.37
CA SER A 95 4.78 -5.51 8.51
C SER A 95 3.59 -4.60 8.31
N GLY A 96 2.77 -4.43 9.36
CA GLY A 96 1.96 -3.22 9.48
C GLY A 96 2.86 -1.98 9.51
N ILE A 97 2.56 -1.00 8.66
CA ILE A 97 3.30 0.27 8.54
C ILE A 97 2.42 1.48 8.85
N GLY A 98 1.12 1.26 9.04
CA GLY A 98 0.17 2.31 9.39
C GLY A 98 -1.26 1.77 9.43
N HIS A 99 -2.21 2.65 9.69
CA HIS A 99 -3.64 2.34 9.67
C HIS A 99 -4.40 3.46 8.96
N LEU A 100 -5.51 3.11 8.31
CA LEU A 100 -6.45 4.05 7.74
C LEU A 100 -7.24 4.72 8.87
N ILE A 101 -7.15 6.04 8.95
CA ILE A 101 -7.98 6.87 9.83
C ILE A 101 -9.31 7.28 9.17
N ALA A 102 -9.35 7.28 7.83
CA ALA A 102 -10.50 7.66 7.01
C ALA A 102 -10.42 6.98 5.63
N GLY A 103 -11.51 7.01 4.86
CA GLY A 103 -11.53 6.56 3.46
C GLY A 103 -11.79 5.06 3.23
N LEU A 104 -11.96 4.26 4.28
CA LEU A 104 -12.19 2.82 4.16
C LEU A 104 -13.54 2.48 3.49
N PRO A 105 -14.67 3.11 3.82
CA PRO A 105 -15.94 2.88 3.11
C PRO A 105 -15.87 3.22 1.62
N GLU A 106 -15.24 4.34 1.27
CA GLU A 106 -15.05 4.80 -0.11
C GLU A 106 -14.18 3.82 -0.89
N LEU A 107 -13.13 3.30 -0.25
CA LEU A 107 -12.28 2.28 -0.84
C LEU A 107 -13.04 1.00 -1.16
N ARG A 108 -13.89 0.53 -0.23
CA ARG A 108 -14.76 -0.64 -0.46
C ARG A 108 -15.74 -0.41 -1.62
N ALA A 109 -16.42 0.73 -1.61
CA ALA A 109 -17.35 1.07 -2.68
C ALA A 109 -16.64 1.16 -4.05
N ALA A 110 -15.40 1.68 -4.07
CA ALA A 110 -14.60 1.73 -5.29
C ALA A 110 -14.21 0.34 -5.80
N ILE A 111 -13.82 -0.58 -4.92
CA ILE A 111 -13.52 -1.98 -5.28
C ILE A 111 -14.74 -2.68 -5.88
N GLU A 112 -15.92 -2.47 -5.30
CA GLU A 112 -17.15 -3.11 -5.75
C GLU A 112 -17.61 -2.57 -7.11
N LYS A 113 -17.34 -1.30 -7.39
CA LYS A 113 -17.84 -0.60 -8.58
C LYS A 113 -16.87 -0.61 -9.77
N TYR A 114 -15.56 -0.58 -9.53
CA TYR A 114 -14.56 -0.37 -10.58
C TYR A 114 -13.63 -1.57 -10.73
N ASN A 115 -13.05 -1.71 -11.93
CA ASN A 115 -11.91 -2.60 -12.09
C ASN A 115 -10.74 -2.04 -11.28
N ILE A 116 -10.09 -2.86 -10.44
CA ILE A 116 -8.97 -2.45 -9.60
C ILE A 116 -7.86 -1.75 -10.39
N LYS A 117 -7.65 -2.14 -11.66
CA LYS A 117 -6.65 -1.55 -12.57
C LYS A 117 -6.97 -0.11 -12.99
N ASP A 118 -8.16 0.37 -12.70
CA ASP A 118 -8.61 1.73 -12.96
C ASP A 118 -8.56 2.61 -11.71
N ILE A 119 -8.30 2.04 -10.53
CA ILE A 119 -8.11 2.79 -9.29
C ILE A 119 -6.67 3.32 -9.27
N VAL A 120 -6.54 4.64 -9.29
CA VAL A 120 -5.27 5.37 -9.36
C VAL A 120 -5.11 6.28 -8.16
N ILE A 121 -3.90 6.35 -7.62
CA ILE A 121 -3.51 7.33 -6.61
C ILE A 121 -3.32 8.67 -7.33
N SER A 122 -4.38 9.46 -7.45
CA SER A 122 -4.33 10.77 -8.14
C SER A 122 -3.41 11.76 -7.43
N ASN A 123 -3.36 11.69 -6.11
CA ASN A 123 -2.45 12.44 -5.27
C ASN A 123 -2.13 11.68 -3.97
N CYS A 124 -0.96 11.95 -3.40
CA CYS A 124 -0.57 11.52 -2.07
C CYS A 124 0.35 12.60 -1.48
N VAL A 125 0.17 12.88 -0.19
CA VAL A 125 1.00 13.81 0.57
C VAL A 125 1.21 13.22 1.95
N ASN A 126 2.40 13.44 2.52
CA ASN A 126 2.60 13.27 3.94
C ASN A 126 2.05 14.52 4.62
N SER A 127 0.92 14.41 5.30
CA SER A 127 0.22 15.56 5.88
C SER A 127 0.97 16.17 7.08
N GLY A 128 1.97 15.46 7.65
CA GLY A 128 2.48 15.81 8.97
C GLY A 128 1.37 15.67 10.03
N SER A 129 1.75 15.37 11.25
CA SER A 129 0.89 15.66 12.40
C SER A 129 1.27 17.07 12.85
N ASP A 130 0.46 18.06 12.47
CA ASP A 130 0.43 19.35 13.17
C ASP A 130 -0.14 19.15 14.59
#